data_AF-A0A932GH87-F1
#
_entry.id   AF-A0A932GH87-F1
#
_cell.length_a   1.000
_cell.length_b   1.000
_cell.length_c   1.000
_cell.angle_alpha   90.00
_cell.angle_beta   90.00
_cell.angle_gamma   90.00
#
_symmetry.space_group_name_H-M   'P 1'
#
loop_
_entity.id
_entity.type
_entity.pdbx_description
1 polymer ?
#
loop_
_entity_poly.entity_id
_entity_poly.type
_entity_poly.pdbx_seq_one_letter_code
_entity_poly.pdbx_strand_id
1 'polypeptide(L)'
;MDNFHFYTKLDQTILLGVSPEPPNDFAYWVSQVLGDDALGEQLWSVDIVEFQSIAGLREKFVAILKRHLASTKRHIDCPDGEEFYFMASRTFVFPTTYVAQNLAEFAEMLGKVSINSLYYHMFDAKLRLEHGGNDFSRWFHGLGKTQLANETRSLDPYSHTLEGLRQRIVTLVKKYDSH
;
A
#
# COMPACT_ATOMS: atom_id res chain seq x y z
N MET A 1 8.40 7.07 11.59
CA MET A 1 9.07 6.43 10.44
C MET A 1 8.16 6.70 9.29
N ASP A 2 8.63 7.55 8.40
CA ASP A 2 7.77 8.47 7.68
C ASP A 2 7.61 7.97 6.23
N ASN A 3 6.35 7.72 5.83
CA ASN A 3 5.85 7.05 4.63
C ASN A 3 5.02 7.98 3.73
N PHE A 4 5.60 8.78 2.82
CA PHE A 4 4.81 9.88 2.21
C PHE A 4 4.73 9.96 0.69
N HIS A 5 5.82 9.90 -0.04
CA HIS A 5 5.76 10.08 -1.51
C HIS A 5 5.01 9.00 -2.28
N PHE A 6 4.70 7.88 -1.64
CA PHE A 6 3.91 6.81 -2.26
C PHE A 6 2.43 6.90 -1.84
N TYR A 7 2.15 7.37 -0.62
CA TYR A 7 0.84 7.22 0.02
C TYR A 7 -0.15 8.30 -0.38
N THR A 8 0.27 9.54 -0.63
CA THR A 8 -0.66 10.60 -1.03
C THR A 8 -1.32 10.31 -2.38
N LYS A 9 -0.57 9.72 -3.32
CA LYS A 9 -1.12 9.25 -4.60
C LYS A 9 -1.78 7.89 -4.50
N LEU A 10 -1.30 6.95 -3.69
CA LEU A 10 -1.98 5.66 -3.48
C LEU A 10 -3.32 5.81 -2.77
N ASP A 11 -3.42 6.62 -1.71
CA ASP A 11 -4.68 6.90 -1.02
C ASP A 11 -5.67 7.54 -2.00
N GLN A 12 -5.25 8.50 -2.82
CA GLN A 12 -6.13 9.06 -3.87
C GLN A 12 -6.49 8.04 -4.96
N THR A 13 -5.55 7.22 -5.42
CA THR A 13 -5.78 6.21 -6.47
C THR A 13 -6.70 5.09 -5.99
N ILE A 14 -6.53 4.64 -4.75
CA ILE A 14 -7.31 3.58 -4.12
C ILE A 14 -8.69 4.08 -3.69
N LEU A 15 -8.81 5.35 -3.24
CA LEU A 15 -10.09 5.97 -2.88
C LEU A 15 -10.91 6.41 -4.10
N LEU A 16 -10.27 6.81 -5.20
CA LEU A 16 -10.95 7.40 -6.38
C LEU A 16 -10.99 6.47 -7.59
N GLY A 17 -10.23 5.36 -7.62
CA GLY A 17 -10.24 4.40 -8.72
C GLY A 17 -9.71 4.96 -10.05
N VAL A 18 -8.93 6.06 -10.01
CA VAL A 18 -8.36 6.70 -11.19
C VAL A 18 -6.84 6.67 -11.05
N SER A 19 -6.13 6.13 -12.04
CA SER A 19 -4.72 6.46 -12.25
C SER A 19 -4.50 6.85 -13.70
N PRO A 20 -4.12 8.11 -13.93
CA PRO A 20 -3.09 8.38 -14.91
C PRO A 20 -1.92 9.12 -14.24
N GLU A 21 -0.71 8.81 -14.69
CA GLU A 21 0.58 9.41 -14.29
C GLU A 21 1.21 8.92 -12.96
N PRO A 22 2.55 8.97 -12.84
CA PRO A 22 3.38 7.89 -12.30
C PRO A 22 2.99 7.28 -10.95
N PRO A 23 3.23 5.96 -10.78
CA PRO A 23 2.90 5.24 -9.55
C PRO A 23 3.69 5.76 -8.34
N ASN A 24 4.75 6.54 -8.58
CA ASN A 24 5.50 7.21 -7.53
C ASN A 24 6.02 8.59 -7.96
N ASP A 25 6.15 9.48 -6.98
CA ASP A 25 6.56 10.86 -7.22
C ASP A 25 8.01 11.00 -7.70
N PHE A 26 8.90 10.04 -7.41
CA PHE A 26 10.27 10.08 -7.93
C PHE A 26 10.31 9.92 -9.45
N ALA A 27 9.54 8.96 -9.99
CA ALA A 27 9.43 8.76 -11.44
C ALA A 27 8.83 9.99 -12.14
N TYR A 28 7.84 10.63 -11.51
CA TYR A 28 7.25 11.87 -12.01
C TYR A 28 8.28 13.00 -12.04
N TRP A 29 8.92 13.28 -10.92
CA TRP A 29 9.87 14.38 -10.82
C TRP A 29 11.05 14.21 -11.79
N VAL A 30 11.63 13.02 -11.87
CA VAL A 30 12.76 12.77 -12.76
C VAL A 30 12.37 12.92 -14.24
N SER A 31 11.20 12.43 -14.67
CA SER A 31 10.77 12.55 -16.06
C SER A 31 10.32 13.98 -16.40
N GLN A 32 9.44 14.57 -15.60
CA GLN A 32 8.78 15.83 -15.94
C GLN A 32 9.60 17.07 -15.58
N VAL A 33 10.37 17.03 -14.48
CA VAL A 33 11.18 18.17 -14.04
C VAL A 33 12.60 18.08 -14.57
N LEU A 34 13.25 16.92 -14.42
CA LEU A 34 14.63 16.76 -14.88
C LEU A 34 14.72 16.41 -16.38
N GLY A 35 13.64 15.94 -17.01
CA GLY A 35 13.68 15.50 -18.41
C GLY A 35 14.58 14.29 -18.62
N ASP A 36 14.65 13.39 -17.64
CA ASP A 36 15.40 12.13 -17.70
C ASP A 36 14.43 10.95 -17.78
N ASP A 37 13.84 10.77 -18.97
CA ASP A 37 12.83 9.74 -19.23
C ASP A 37 13.36 8.32 -18.94
N ALA A 38 14.64 8.06 -19.21
CA ALA A 38 15.25 6.76 -18.98
C ALA A 38 15.28 6.39 -17.49
N LEU A 39 15.68 7.32 -16.62
CA LEU A 39 15.60 7.08 -15.17
C LEU A 39 14.14 7.09 -14.69
N GLY A 40 13.29 7.95 -15.26
CA GLY A 40 11.86 7.98 -14.99
C GLY A 40 11.20 6.61 -15.20
N GLU A 41 11.45 5.96 -16.34
CA GLU A 41 10.95 4.62 -16.67
C GLU A 41 11.45 3.55 -15.70
N GLN A 42 12.73 3.59 -15.33
CA GLN A 42 13.30 2.64 -14.36
C GLN A 42 12.62 2.77 -13.00
N LEU A 43 12.39 4.00 -12.53
CA LEU A 43 11.68 4.27 -11.27
C LEU A 43 10.19 3.93 -11.38
N TRP A 44 9.56 4.12 -12.54
CA TRP A 44 8.18 3.75 -12.80
C TRP A 44 7.97 2.23 -12.67
N SER A 45 8.90 1.44 -13.18
CA SER A 45 8.80 -0.03 -13.20
C SER A 45 8.86 -0.71 -11.82
N VAL A 46 9.11 0.04 -10.75
CA VAL A 46 9.18 -0.51 -9.40
C VAL A 46 7.76 -0.75 -8.89
N ASP A 47 7.35 -2.02 -8.86
CA ASP A 47 6.11 -2.43 -8.21
C ASP A 47 6.30 -2.41 -6.69
N ILE A 48 5.72 -1.40 -6.04
CA ILE A 48 5.76 -1.22 -4.60
C ILE A 48 5.06 -2.35 -3.82
N VAL A 49 4.13 -3.07 -4.46
CA VAL A 49 3.30 -4.10 -3.81
C VAL A 49 4.11 -5.35 -3.48
N GLU A 50 5.18 -5.60 -4.24
CA GLU A 50 6.10 -6.72 -4.03
C GLU A 50 6.96 -6.56 -2.76
N PHE A 51 7.10 -5.34 -2.26
CA PHE A 51 7.96 -5.04 -1.11
C PHE A 51 7.23 -5.29 0.22
N GLN A 52 7.94 -5.95 1.13
CA GLN A 52 7.45 -6.26 2.48
C GLN A 52 7.77 -5.15 3.50
N SER A 53 8.66 -4.22 3.15
CA SER A 53 9.06 -3.11 4.01
C SER A 53 9.47 -1.88 3.20
N ILE A 54 9.31 -0.71 3.81
CA ILE A 54 9.79 0.57 3.24
C ILE A 54 11.31 0.58 3.11
N ALA A 55 12.03 -0.09 4.01
CA ALA A 55 13.48 -0.21 3.93
C ALA A 55 13.92 -0.91 2.63
N GLY A 56 13.28 -2.04 2.30
CA GLY A 56 13.57 -2.76 1.05
C GLY A 56 13.20 -1.94 -0.19
N LEU A 57 12.07 -1.24 -0.16
CA LEU A 57 11.68 -0.35 -1.26
C LEU A 57 12.69 0.79 -1.46
N ARG A 58 13.14 1.41 -0.37
CA ARG A 58 14.17 2.45 -0.40
C ARG A 58 15.49 1.92 -0.97
N GLU A 59 15.92 0.73 -0.55
CA GLU A 59 17.14 0.09 -1.08
C GLU A 59 17.05 -0.14 -2.60
N LYS A 60 15.89 -0.58 -3.10
CA LYS A 60 15.63 -0.72 -4.54
C LYS A 60 15.80 0.60 -5.27
N PHE A 61 15.16 1.67 -4.81
CA PHE A 61 15.27 2.98 -5.44
C PHE A 61 16.70 3.53 -5.41
N VAL A 62 17.38 3.42 -4.27
CA VAL A 62 18.78 3.83 -4.15
C VAL A 62 19.68 3.04 -5.11
N ALA A 63 19.44 1.75 -5.30
CA ALA A 63 20.19 0.93 -6.23
C ALA A 63 20.00 1.37 -7.69
N ILE A 64 18.76 1.73 -8.09
CA ILE A 64 18.45 2.29 -9.41
C ILE A 64 19.20 3.61 -9.62
N LEU A 65 19.06 4.55 -8.68
CA LEU A 65 19.71 5.86 -8.74
C LEU A 65 21.24 5.75 -8.82
N LYS A 66 21.85 4.92 -7.98
CA LYS A 66 23.32 4.71 -8.00
C LYS A 66 23.81 4.17 -9.34
N ARG A 67 23.09 3.19 -9.91
CA ARG A 67 23.45 2.61 -11.20
C ARG A 67 23.35 3.67 -12.31
N HIS A 68 22.27 4.42 -12.32
CA HIS A 68 22.05 5.48 -13.32
C HIS A 68 23.14 6.55 -13.25
N LEU A 69 23.38 7.09 -12.04
CA LEU A 69 24.42 8.10 -11.79
C LEU A 69 25.82 7.64 -12.16
N ALA A 70 26.13 6.34 -12.02
CA ALA A 70 27.43 5.79 -12.44
C ALA A 70 27.56 5.64 -13.96
N SER A 71 26.44 5.49 -14.69
CA SER A 71 26.43 5.29 -16.15
C SER A 71 26.24 6.57 -16.96
N THR A 72 25.54 7.56 -16.41
CA THR A 72 25.19 8.77 -17.14
C THR A 72 26.36 9.76 -17.17
N LYS A 73 26.51 10.43 -18.32
CA LYS A 73 27.39 11.62 -18.46
C LYS A 73 26.62 12.93 -18.32
N ARG A 74 25.28 12.84 -18.30
CA ARG A 74 24.38 13.98 -18.24
C ARG A 74 24.13 14.31 -16.77
N HIS A 75 24.66 15.44 -16.33
CA HIS A 75 24.33 16.04 -15.05
C HIS A 75 23.39 17.20 -15.33
N ILE A 76 22.13 17.05 -14.91
CA ILE A 76 21.10 18.07 -15.08
C ILE A 76 20.94 18.71 -13.72
N ASP A 77 21.14 20.03 -13.66
CA ASP A 77 20.76 20.79 -12.48
C ASP A 77 19.25 21.00 -12.50
N CYS A 78 18.63 20.85 -11.34
CA CYS A 78 17.21 21.11 -11.18
C CYS A 78 16.95 22.62 -11.33
N PRO A 79 15.90 23.04 -12.05
CA PRO A 79 15.48 24.44 -12.07
C PRO A 79 15.10 24.93 -10.67
N ASP A 80 15.43 26.18 -10.36
CA ASP A 80 15.07 26.83 -9.10
C ASP A 80 13.55 26.75 -8.85
N GLY A 81 13.16 26.26 -7.67
CA GLY A 81 11.76 26.15 -7.25
C GLY A 81 11.06 24.85 -7.66
N GLU A 82 11.70 24.01 -8.48
CA GLU A 82 11.19 22.69 -8.89
C GLU A 82 11.90 21.54 -8.16
N GLU A 83 12.56 21.82 -7.02
CA GLU A 83 13.31 20.81 -6.27
C GLU A 83 12.40 19.71 -5.73
N PHE A 84 12.94 18.51 -5.54
CA PHE A 84 12.19 17.44 -4.91
C PHE A 84 12.04 17.69 -3.39
N TYR A 85 10.81 17.94 -2.95
CA TYR A 85 10.50 18.15 -1.54
C TYR A 85 10.24 16.81 -0.85
N PHE A 86 11.14 16.41 0.07
CA PHE A 86 10.89 15.25 0.92
C PHE A 86 9.86 15.58 2.00
N MET A 87 8.74 14.85 1.99
CA MET A 87 7.63 15.00 2.93
C MET A 87 7.62 13.88 3.95
N ALA A 88 7.15 14.23 5.15
CA ALA A 88 6.90 13.33 6.26
C ALA A 88 5.49 13.58 6.81
N SER A 89 4.87 12.58 7.40
CA SER A 89 3.60 12.63 8.13
C SER A 89 3.54 11.50 9.15
N ARG A 90 2.51 11.55 9.98
CA ARG A 90 2.35 10.68 11.12
C ARG A 90 0.92 10.16 11.12
N THR A 91 0.79 8.84 11.17
CA THR A 91 -0.49 8.18 11.29
C THR A 91 -0.93 8.17 12.75
N PHE A 92 -2.15 8.63 13.01
CA PHE A 92 -2.79 8.54 14.31
C PHE A 92 -3.89 7.49 14.26
N VAL A 93 -3.80 6.48 15.12
CA VAL A 93 -4.76 5.37 15.17
C VAL A 93 -5.69 5.59 16.35
N PHE A 94 -6.98 5.71 16.05
CA PHE A 94 -8.03 5.85 17.06
C PHE A 94 -8.89 4.58 17.09
N PRO A 95 -9.23 4.07 18.29
CA PRO A 95 -10.12 2.93 18.39
C PRO A 95 -11.51 3.29 17.87
N THR A 96 -12.14 2.34 17.19
CA THR A 96 -13.57 2.44 16.84
C THR A 96 -14.44 1.83 17.94
N THR A 97 -15.74 2.06 17.90
CA THR A 97 -16.70 1.39 18.81
C THR A 97 -17.05 -0.04 18.37
N TYR A 98 -16.52 -0.50 17.22
CA TYR A 98 -16.84 -1.80 16.66
C TYR A 98 -15.86 -2.87 17.17
N VAL A 99 -16.42 -3.94 17.74
CA VAL A 99 -15.68 -5.10 18.23
C VAL A 99 -16.39 -6.36 17.74
N ALA A 100 -15.63 -7.35 17.32
CA ALA A 100 -16.14 -8.65 16.89
C ALA A 100 -15.44 -9.77 17.66
N GLN A 101 -16.24 -10.73 18.14
CA GLN A 101 -15.77 -11.90 18.89
C GLN A 101 -15.82 -13.19 18.06
N ASN A 102 -16.56 -13.18 16.95
CA ASN A 102 -16.75 -14.32 16.05
C ASN A 102 -16.90 -13.85 14.59
N LEU A 103 -16.94 -14.80 13.65
CA LEU A 103 -17.00 -14.50 12.21
C LEU A 103 -18.30 -13.79 11.79
N ALA A 104 -19.43 -14.14 12.40
CA ALA A 104 -20.72 -13.48 12.14
C ALA A 104 -20.67 -11.99 12.52
N GLU A 105 -20.23 -11.68 13.74
CA GLU A 105 -20.03 -10.30 14.20
C GLU A 105 -18.99 -9.57 13.33
N PHE A 106 -17.89 -10.24 12.95
CA PHE A 106 -16.88 -9.65 12.08
C PHE A 106 -17.48 -9.22 10.75
N ALA A 107 -18.26 -10.08 10.09
CA ALA A 107 -18.90 -9.77 8.82
C ALA A 107 -19.90 -8.61 8.94
N GLU A 108 -20.66 -8.57 10.04
CA GLU A 108 -21.57 -7.46 10.33
C GLU A 108 -20.83 -6.14 10.55
N MET A 109 -19.81 -6.14 11.40
CA MET A 109 -19.06 -4.94 11.77
C MET A 109 -18.20 -4.43 10.61
N LEU A 110 -17.62 -5.33 9.80
CA LEU A 110 -16.88 -4.94 8.61
C LEU A 110 -17.76 -4.19 7.60
N GLY A 111 -19.07 -4.46 7.58
CA GLY A 111 -20.05 -3.69 6.80
C GLY A 111 -20.30 -2.27 7.32
N LYS A 112 -19.95 -1.96 8.58
CA LYS A 112 -20.25 -0.68 9.24
C LYS A 112 -19.02 0.20 9.44
N VAL A 113 -17.83 -0.39 9.60
CA VAL A 113 -16.59 0.36 9.82
C VAL A 113 -16.27 1.29 8.64
N SER A 114 -15.54 2.35 8.93
CA SER A 114 -15.05 3.25 7.89
C SER A 114 -14.14 2.51 6.91
N ILE A 115 -14.09 2.97 5.66
CA ILE A 115 -13.19 2.40 4.66
C ILE A 115 -11.71 2.57 5.06
N ASN A 116 -11.40 3.62 5.82
CA ASN A 116 -10.06 3.87 6.35
C ASN A 116 -9.66 2.83 7.41
N SER A 117 -10.62 2.29 8.18
CA SER A 117 -10.35 1.19 9.10
C SER A 117 -9.99 -0.09 8.35
N LEU A 118 -10.68 -0.37 7.23
CA LEU A 118 -10.33 -1.47 6.34
C LEU A 118 -8.93 -1.28 5.75
N TYR A 119 -8.63 -0.07 5.27
CA TYR A 119 -7.31 0.27 4.77
C TYR A 119 -6.23 -0.01 5.82
N TYR A 120 -6.41 0.50 7.04
CA TYR A 120 -5.45 0.32 8.12
C TYR A 120 -5.16 -1.16 8.44
N HIS A 121 -6.21 -1.99 8.51
CA HIS A 121 -6.07 -3.41 8.87
C HIS A 121 -5.57 -4.30 7.73
N MET A 122 -5.74 -3.89 6.46
CA MET A 122 -5.32 -4.66 5.28
C MET A 122 -3.97 -4.20 4.71
N PHE A 123 -3.76 -2.89 4.61
CA PHE A 123 -2.64 -2.28 3.89
C PHE A 123 -1.52 -1.87 4.85
N ASP A 124 -1.82 -0.97 5.80
CA ASP A 124 -0.82 -0.53 6.79
C ASP A 124 -0.28 -1.71 7.60
N ALA A 125 -1.14 -2.68 7.90
CA ALA A 125 -0.75 -3.92 8.58
C ALA A 125 0.36 -4.68 7.82
N LYS A 126 0.35 -4.73 6.48
CA LYS A 126 1.36 -5.48 5.71
C LYS A 126 2.78 -4.97 5.99
N LEU A 127 2.92 -3.65 6.05
CA LEU A 127 4.19 -2.96 6.28
C LEU A 127 4.55 -2.88 7.76
N ARG A 128 3.55 -2.69 8.63
CA ARG A 128 3.74 -2.66 10.08
C ARG A 128 4.11 -4.03 10.64
N LEU A 129 3.59 -5.11 10.05
CA LEU A 129 3.78 -6.46 10.55
C LEU A 129 5.03 -7.15 9.97
N GLU A 130 5.65 -6.61 8.91
CA GLU A 130 6.91 -7.09 8.29
C GLU A 130 6.95 -8.59 7.88
N HIS A 131 5.81 -9.29 7.93
CA HIS A 131 5.69 -10.73 7.61
C HIS A 131 4.69 -10.98 6.47
N GLY A 132 4.27 -9.95 5.73
CA GLY A 132 3.39 -10.09 4.56
C GLY A 132 2.01 -10.66 4.87
N GLY A 133 1.50 -10.42 6.09
CA GLY A 133 0.13 -10.72 6.49
C GLY A 133 -0.66 -9.44 6.75
N ASN A 134 -1.95 -9.58 7.02
CA ASN A 134 -2.83 -8.49 7.45
C ASN A 134 -3.47 -8.81 8.81
N ASP A 135 -4.01 -7.79 9.49
CA ASP A 135 -4.54 -7.95 10.84
C ASP A 135 -5.70 -8.98 10.88
N PHE A 136 -6.52 -9.05 9.82
CA PHE A 136 -7.64 -9.99 9.72
C PHE A 136 -7.16 -11.44 9.58
N SER A 137 -6.21 -11.71 8.69
CA SER A 137 -5.62 -13.05 8.53
C SER A 137 -5.00 -13.56 9.82
N ARG A 138 -4.34 -12.67 10.59
CA ARG A 138 -3.82 -12.99 11.92
C ARG A 138 -4.93 -13.32 12.91
N TRP A 139 -6.00 -12.52 12.93
CA TRP A 139 -7.14 -12.76 13.80
C TRP A 139 -7.86 -14.08 13.47
N PHE A 140 -8.11 -14.37 12.19
CA PHE A 140 -8.71 -15.62 11.73
C PHE A 140 -7.86 -16.84 12.10
N HIS A 141 -6.54 -16.74 12.00
CA HIS A 141 -5.64 -17.80 12.47
C HIS A 141 -5.78 -18.00 13.99
N GLY A 142 -5.91 -16.92 14.77
CA GLY A 142 -6.17 -16.98 16.21
C GLY A 142 -7.50 -17.68 16.57
N LEU A 143 -8.49 -17.61 15.69
CA LEU A 143 -9.76 -18.35 15.81
C LEU A 143 -9.66 -19.81 15.33
N GLY A 144 -8.49 -20.28 14.90
CA GLY A 144 -8.30 -21.61 14.31
C GLY A 144 -8.81 -21.75 12.88
N LYS A 145 -9.20 -20.66 12.22
CA LYS A 145 -9.74 -20.65 10.85
C LYS A 145 -8.60 -20.48 9.84
N THR A 146 -7.67 -21.45 9.79
CA THR A 146 -6.42 -21.37 9.02
C THR A 146 -6.64 -21.22 7.50
N GLN A 147 -7.64 -21.90 6.94
CA GLN A 147 -7.95 -21.77 5.50
C GLN A 147 -8.43 -20.36 5.15
N LEU A 148 -9.35 -19.80 5.95
CA LEU A 148 -9.81 -18.42 5.82
C LEU A 148 -8.65 -17.42 5.97
N ALA A 149 -7.75 -17.64 6.93
CA ALA A 149 -6.56 -16.81 7.12
C ALA A 149 -5.66 -16.79 5.87
N ASN A 150 -5.40 -17.95 5.27
CA ASN A 150 -4.57 -18.07 4.08
C ASN A 150 -5.22 -17.43 2.84
N GLU A 151 -6.53 -17.66 2.62
CA GLU A 151 -7.27 -17.02 1.52
C GLU A 151 -7.35 -15.49 1.71
N THR A 152 -7.49 -15.00 2.94
CA THR A 152 -7.50 -13.55 3.22
C THR A 152 -6.12 -12.93 3.01
N ARG A 153 -5.04 -13.67 3.31
CA ARG A 153 -3.66 -13.21 3.13
C ARG A 153 -3.28 -13.08 1.65
N SER A 154 -3.85 -13.92 0.78
CA SER A 154 -3.58 -13.89 -0.66
C SER A 154 -4.39 -12.85 -1.42
N LEU A 155 -5.32 -12.14 -0.77
CA LEU A 155 -6.01 -11.02 -1.38
C LEU A 155 -5.01 -9.92 -1.70
N ASP A 156 -4.87 -9.59 -2.98
CA ASP A 156 -4.15 -8.40 -3.42
C ASP A 156 -5.05 -7.18 -3.20
N PRO A 157 -4.73 -6.34 -2.21
CA PRO A 157 -5.61 -5.26 -1.82
C PRO A 157 -5.55 -4.09 -2.84
N TYR A 158 -4.57 -4.08 -3.76
CA TYR A 158 -4.43 -3.06 -4.82
C TYR A 158 -5.18 -3.42 -6.12
N SER A 159 -5.63 -4.67 -6.26
CA SER A 159 -6.39 -5.15 -7.42
C SER A 159 -7.88 -4.79 -7.40
N HIS A 160 -8.35 -4.14 -6.32
CA HIS A 160 -9.75 -3.86 -6.06
C HIS A 160 -9.94 -2.45 -5.49
N THR A 161 -11.12 -1.86 -5.70
CA THR A 161 -11.56 -0.75 -4.84
C THR A 161 -11.67 -1.25 -3.41
N LEU A 162 -11.45 -0.37 -2.41
CA LEU A 162 -11.58 -0.78 -1.01
C LEU A 162 -12.96 -1.35 -0.70
N GLU A 163 -14.02 -0.82 -1.32
CA GLU A 163 -15.37 -1.32 -1.10
C GLU A 163 -15.58 -2.70 -1.76
N GLY A 164 -14.99 -2.92 -2.94
CA GLY A 164 -14.94 -4.24 -3.57
C GLY A 164 -14.19 -5.26 -2.69
N LEU A 165 -13.08 -4.84 -2.09
CA LEU A 165 -12.32 -5.65 -1.15
C LEU A 165 -13.14 -5.97 0.12
N ARG A 166 -13.86 -4.98 0.68
CA ARG A 166 -14.78 -5.18 1.81
C ARG A 166 -15.78 -6.28 1.49
N GLN A 167 -16.46 -6.18 0.36
CA GLN A 167 -17.49 -7.14 -0.03
C GLN A 167 -16.90 -8.54 -0.24
N ARG A 168 -15.70 -8.64 -0.84
CA ARG A 168 -15.00 -9.90 -1.03
C ARG A 168 -14.63 -10.56 0.30
N ILE A 169 -14.13 -9.80 1.27
CA ILE A 169 -13.82 -10.31 2.62
C ILE A 169 -15.09 -10.77 3.32
N VAL A 170 -16.18 -9.99 3.27
CA VAL A 170 -17.47 -10.38 3.88
C VAL A 170 -17.99 -11.70 3.29
N THR A 171 -17.96 -11.84 1.97
CA THR A 171 -18.37 -13.08 1.29
C THR A 171 -17.50 -14.26 1.70
N LEU A 172 -16.18 -14.05 1.78
CA LEU A 172 -15.23 -15.07 2.19
C LEU A 172 -15.49 -15.52 3.64
N VAL A 173 -15.68 -14.58 4.56
CA VAL A 173 -15.97 -14.89 5.97
C VAL A 173 -17.26 -15.69 6.12
N LYS A 174 -18.35 -15.29 5.44
CA LYS A 174 -19.64 -15.99 5.49
C LYS A 174 -19.55 -17.45 5.00
N LYS A 175 -18.73 -17.72 3.99
CA LYS A 175 -18.44 -19.09 3.51
C LYS A 175 -17.84 -19.97 4.62
N TYR A 176 -16.97 -19.42 5.46
CA TYR A 176 -16.27 -20.14 6.53
C TYR A 176 -16.97 -20.15 7.89
N ASP A 177 -18.04 -19.37 8.02
CA ASP A 177 -18.93 -19.34 9.19
C ASP A 177 -20.08 -20.36 9.08
N SER A 178 -20.47 -20.72 7.86
CA SER A 178 -21.56 -21.67 7.57
C SER A 178 -21.17 -23.16 7.76
N HIS A 179 -20.01 -23.43 8.37
CA HIS A 179 -19.40 -24.74 8.57
C HIS A 179 -18.81 -24.87 9.98
#